data_AF-A0A7J4NSF4-F1
#
_entry.id   AF-A0A7J4NSF4-F1
#
_cell.length_a   1.000
_cell.length_b   1.000
_cell.length_c   1.000
_cell.angle_alpha   90.00
_cell.angle_beta   90.00
_cell.angle_gamma   90.00
#
_symmetry.space_group_name_H-M   'P 1'
#
loop_
_entity.id
_entity.type
_entity.pdbx_description
1 polymer ?
#
loop_
_entity_poly.entity_id
_entity_poly.type
_entity_poly.pdbx_seq_one_letter_code
_entity_poly.pdbx_strand_id
1 'polypeptide(L)'
;MVARTVIVPSRVNILGEHTDRGGGLALPFATQPFLRLIVDPEDGSGSSGDETVSALWKEAGGKSADIRVNSGIPIGAGMSSSAALCTAVAMAVNPNLDAMDLAKEAQRLEHRVLGTKCGLLDQIAITHASAGFMMLIDFQNLDVAQIRFPDGWRLRLVDTGVRRNLSETTYSGIQSNSEAMHLHVEEENARVRSAIGADAITLGCLLNESHASLRDHVLVSTPEIEEKISAVRSTPGVLGARLMGGGFGGMLLAVVESDDVLPEALCPVPSGRAHSEK
;
A
#
# COMPACT_ATOMS: atom_id res chain seq x y z
N MET A 1 -31.53 -10.42 -8.25
CA MET A 1 -30.32 -9.68 -8.67
C MET A 1 -29.14 -10.65 -8.64
N VAL A 2 -28.13 -10.50 -9.51
CA VAL A 2 -26.98 -11.43 -9.58
C VAL A 2 -25.96 -11.02 -8.51
N ALA A 3 -25.34 -12.01 -7.86
CA ALA A 3 -24.22 -11.80 -6.96
C ALA A 3 -23.12 -10.98 -7.66
N ARG A 4 -22.44 -10.10 -6.93
CA ARG A 4 -21.37 -9.27 -7.48
C ARG A 4 -20.09 -9.54 -6.71
N THR A 5 -19.00 -9.80 -7.41
CA THR A 5 -17.67 -9.90 -6.80
C THR A 5 -16.85 -8.67 -7.16
N VAL A 6 -16.22 -8.04 -6.16
CA VAL A 6 -15.22 -7.00 -6.36
C VAL A 6 -13.87 -7.57 -5.94
N ILE A 7 -12.89 -7.49 -6.85
CA ILE A 7 -11.54 -7.98 -6.66
C ILE A 7 -10.61 -6.78 -6.56
N VAL A 8 -9.87 -6.68 -5.47
CA VAL A 8 -9.01 -5.55 -5.16
C VAL A 8 -7.60 -6.04 -4.86
N PRO A 9 -6.58 -5.58 -5.60
CA PRO A 9 -5.19 -5.96 -5.33
C PRO A 9 -4.68 -5.34 -4.02
N SER A 10 -3.61 -5.91 -3.51
CA SER A 10 -2.70 -5.23 -2.59
C SER A 10 -1.83 -4.22 -3.34
N ARG A 11 -0.89 -3.57 -2.66
CA ARG A 11 0.09 -2.66 -3.26
C ARG A 11 1.43 -2.74 -2.57
N VAL A 12 2.47 -2.47 -3.35
CA VAL A 12 3.84 -2.22 -2.90
C VAL A 12 4.17 -0.76 -3.16
N ASN A 13 4.83 -0.12 -2.20
CA ASN A 13 5.43 1.19 -2.40
C ASN A 13 6.95 1.00 -2.54
N ILE A 14 7.52 1.34 -3.70
CA ILE A 14 8.96 1.15 -3.94
C ILE A 14 9.76 2.20 -3.17
N LEU A 15 9.37 3.47 -3.32
CA LEU A 15 9.96 4.66 -2.69
C LEU A 15 8.88 5.73 -2.50
N GLY A 16 9.12 6.71 -1.63
CA GLY A 16 8.14 7.76 -1.35
C GLY A 16 7.19 7.38 -0.23
N GLU A 17 7.74 6.97 0.91
CA GLU A 17 6.94 6.68 2.09
C GLU A 17 6.83 7.94 2.95
N HIS A 18 5.70 8.16 3.61
CA HIS A 18 5.43 9.38 4.40
C HIS A 18 5.51 10.70 3.59
N THR A 19 5.48 10.64 2.26
CA THR A 19 5.45 11.83 1.38
C THR A 19 4.02 12.25 1.01
N ASP A 20 3.06 11.34 1.12
CA ASP A 20 1.66 11.52 0.68
C ASP A 20 0.90 12.62 1.43
N ARG A 21 1.22 12.84 2.70
CA ARG A 21 0.64 13.93 3.51
C ARG A 21 1.34 15.27 3.28
N GLY A 22 2.56 15.26 2.76
CA GLY A 22 3.38 16.44 2.51
C GLY A 22 3.30 16.96 1.07
N GLY A 23 2.45 16.37 0.21
CA GLY A 23 2.39 16.71 -1.20
C GLY A 23 3.63 16.26 -2.00
N GLY A 24 4.36 15.26 -1.51
CA GLY A 24 5.55 14.74 -2.19
C GLY A 24 5.22 13.73 -3.29
N LEU A 25 6.18 12.86 -3.58
CA LEU A 25 6.08 11.84 -4.62
C LEU A 25 6.08 10.44 -4.02
N ALA A 26 5.44 9.49 -4.72
CA ALA A 26 5.61 8.06 -4.45
C ALA A 26 5.69 7.24 -5.74
N LEU A 27 6.29 6.06 -5.62
CA LEU A 27 6.47 5.11 -6.73
C LEU A 27 5.85 3.73 -6.42
N PRO A 28 4.52 3.61 -6.26
CA PRO A 28 3.90 2.32 -5.97
C PRO A 28 3.47 1.54 -7.21
N PHE A 29 3.10 0.28 -7.00
CA PHE A 29 2.34 -0.54 -7.94
C PHE A 29 1.38 -1.47 -7.19
N ALA A 30 0.27 -1.83 -7.82
CA ALA A 30 -0.63 -2.85 -7.27
C ALA A 30 -0.07 -4.25 -7.51
N THR A 31 -0.31 -5.18 -6.58
CA THR A 31 0.16 -6.57 -6.67
C THR A 31 -0.81 -7.54 -6.00
N GLN A 32 -0.62 -8.82 -6.28
CA GLN A 32 -1.12 -9.89 -5.43
C GLN A 32 -0.48 -9.86 -4.02
N PRO A 33 -1.10 -10.47 -2.99
CA PRO A 33 -2.42 -11.14 -3.01
C PRO A 33 -3.61 -10.17 -3.13
N PHE A 34 -4.81 -10.71 -3.34
CA PHE A 34 -6.04 -9.94 -3.57
C PHE A 34 -7.04 -10.08 -2.42
N LEU A 35 -7.88 -9.07 -2.26
CA LEU A 35 -9.12 -9.09 -1.49
C LEU A 35 -10.30 -9.29 -2.44
N ARG A 36 -11.25 -10.15 -2.04
CA ARG A 36 -12.51 -10.41 -2.73
C ARG A 36 -13.67 -10.04 -1.81
N LEU A 37 -14.48 -9.08 -2.25
CA LEU A 37 -15.75 -8.74 -1.63
C LEU A 37 -16.88 -9.35 -2.46
N ILE A 38 -17.64 -10.26 -1.87
CA ILE A 38 -18.79 -10.91 -2.49
C ILE A 38 -20.04 -10.26 -1.90
N VAL A 39 -20.90 -9.76 -2.76
CA VAL A 39 -22.14 -9.08 -2.39
C VAL A 39 -23.32 -9.85 -2.99
N ASP A 40 -24.11 -10.46 -2.12
CA ASP A 40 -25.34 -11.16 -2.45
C ASP A 40 -26.54 -10.26 -2.08
N PRO A 41 -27.31 -9.78 -3.06
CA PRO A 41 -28.45 -8.91 -2.79
C PRO A 41 -29.53 -9.64 -1.98
N GLU A 42 -30.02 -9.00 -0.92
CA GLU A 42 -31.14 -9.52 -0.12
C GLU A 42 -32.42 -8.73 -0.38
N ASP A 43 -33.57 -9.42 -0.42
CA ASP A 43 -34.89 -8.80 -0.60
C ASP A 43 -35.47 -8.24 0.74
N GLY A 44 -34.63 -8.10 1.78
CA GLY A 44 -35.03 -7.78 3.16
C GLY A 44 -34.53 -6.45 3.72
N SER A 45 -34.60 -6.30 5.05
CA SER A 45 -34.08 -5.14 5.80
C SER A 45 -32.89 -5.57 6.67
N GLY A 46 -31.72 -5.72 6.05
CA GLY A 46 -30.50 -6.06 6.78
C GLY A 46 -29.27 -6.12 5.88
N SER A 47 -28.10 -5.86 6.43
CA SER A 47 -26.85 -6.26 5.81
C SER A 47 -26.16 -7.23 6.77
N SER A 48 -25.69 -8.37 6.27
CA SER A 48 -24.89 -9.31 7.04
C SER A 48 -23.42 -9.24 6.63
N GLY A 49 -22.54 -9.39 7.61
CA GLY A 49 -21.10 -9.26 7.48
C GLY A 49 -20.48 -9.02 8.86
N ASP A 50 -19.14 -9.10 8.96
CA ASP A 50 -18.44 -8.67 10.17
C ASP A 50 -18.78 -7.20 10.48
N GLU A 51 -18.72 -6.79 11.76
CA GLU A 51 -19.10 -5.48 12.28
C GLU A 51 -18.44 -4.35 11.48
N THR A 52 -17.14 -4.48 11.20
CA THR A 52 -16.37 -3.50 10.41
C THR A 52 -16.89 -3.40 8.97
N VAL A 53 -17.16 -4.53 8.33
CA VAL A 53 -17.64 -4.58 6.94
C VAL A 53 -19.03 -3.96 6.84
N SER A 54 -19.90 -4.28 7.79
CA SER A 54 -21.26 -3.74 7.89
C SER A 54 -21.25 -2.22 8.11
N ALA A 55 -20.34 -1.72 8.96
CA ALA A 55 -20.16 -0.29 9.19
C ALA A 55 -19.67 0.45 7.93
N LEU A 56 -18.67 -0.10 7.23
CA LEU A 56 -18.17 0.43 5.95
C LEU A 56 -19.28 0.46 4.90
N TRP A 57 -20.01 -0.64 4.76
CA TRP A 57 -21.10 -0.76 3.78
C TRP A 57 -22.20 0.27 4.00
N LYS A 58 -22.61 0.45 5.25
CA LYS A 58 -23.61 1.46 5.63
C LYS A 58 -23.09 2.88 5.38
N GLU A 59 -21.86 3.19 5.77
CA GLU A 59 -21.26 4.52 5.57
C GLU A 59 -21.06 4.87 4.09
N ALA A 60 -20.85 3.86 3.24
CA ALA A 60 -20.77 4.02 1.79
C ALA A 60 -22.15 4.23 1.12
N GLY A 61 -23.26 4.00 1.84
CA GLY A 61 -24.63 4.09 1.31
C GLY A 61 -25.17 2.79 0.70
N GLY A 62 -24.61 1.64 1.08
CA GLY A 62 -25.03 0.33 0.59
C GLY A 62 -26.47 -0.05 0.99
N LYS A 63 -27.14 -0.82 0.14
CA LYS A 63 -28.49 -1.39 0.38
C LYS A 63 -28.42 -2.73 1.11
N SER A 64 -29.57 -3.33 1.44
CA SER A 64 -29.64 -4.68 2.03
C SER A 64 -28.91 -5.71 1.15
N ALA A 65 -27.96 -6.42 1.75
CA ALA A 65 -27.09 -7.40 1.09
C ALA A 65 -26.34 -8.25 2.11
N ASP A 66 -26.11 -9.52 1.80
CA ASP A 66 -25.12 -10.35 2.47
C ASP A 66 -23.74 -10.08 1.88
N ILE A 67 -22.76 -9.79 2.75
CA ILE A 67 -21.45 -9.29 2.37
C ILE A 67 -20.39 -10.18 2.98
N ARG A 68 -19.62 -10.84 2.11
CA ARG A 68 -18.55 -11.76 2.49
C ARG A 68 -17.21 -11.25 2.00
N VAL A 69 -16.21 -11.27 2.87
CA VAL A 69 -14.83 -10.87 2.55
C VAL A 69 -13.94 -12.09 2.60
N ASN A 70 -13.19 -12.33 1.52
CA ASN A 70 -12.09 -13.28 1.49
C ASN A 70 -10.82 -12.56 1.03
N SER A 71 -9.80 -12.52 1.87
CA SER A 71 -8.57 -11.78 1.60
C SER A 71 -7.35 -12.66 1.80
N GLY A 72 -6.48 -12.71 0.80
CA GLY A 72 -5.13 -13.24 0.94
C GLY A 72 -4.14 -12.18 1.45
N ILE A 73 -4.55 -10.92 1.62
CA ILE A 73 -3.69 -9.81 2.04
C ILE A 73 -3.43 -9.90 3.55
N PRO A 74 -2.16 -10.08 3.99
CA PRO A 74 -1.80 -10.08 5.40
C PRO A 74 -2.23 -8.80 6.11
N ILE A 75 -2.97 -8.97 7.20
CA ILE A 75 -3.47 -7.88 8.03
C ILE A 75 -2.32 -7.24 8.80
N GLY A 76 -2.25 -5.91 8.79
CA GLY A 76 -1.26 -5.15 9.55
C GLY A 76 0.18 -5.28 9.05
N ALA A 77 0.42 -5.95 7.92
CA ALA A 77 1.76 -6.15 7.37
C ALA A 77 2.28 -4.95 6.56
N GLY A 78 1.49 -3.89 6.38
CA GLY A 78 1.88 -2.76 5.52
C GLY A 78 1.63 -3.01 4.04
N MET A 79 0.70 -3.91 3.69
CA MET A 79 0.26 -4.24 2.33
C MET A 79 -1.18 -3.75 2.02
N SER A 80 -1.64 -2.69 2.70
CA SER A 80 -2.91 -2.00 2.39
C SER A 80 -4.18 -2.84 2.46
N SER A 81 -4.29 -3.77 3.43
CA SER A 81 -5.51 -4.55 3.60
C SER A 81 -6.74 -3.67 3.89
N SER A 82 -6.58 -2.58 4.65
CA SER A 82 -7.65 -1.62 4.98
C SER A 82 -8.11 -0.82 3.76
N ALA A 83 -7.16 -0.26 3.01
CA ALA A 83 -7.47 0.47 1.78
C ALA A 83 -8.13 -0.45 0.74
N ALA A 84 -7.65 -1.70 0.59
CA ALA A 84 -8.26 -2.66 -0.31
C ALA A 84 -9.72 -2.97 0.07
N LEU A 85 -10.02 -3.13 1.37
CA LEU A 85 -11.39 -3.34 1.86
C LEU A 85 -12.26 -2.10 1.59
N CYS A 86 -11.77 -0.90 1.91
CA CYS A 86 -12.51 0.34 1.69
C CYS A 86 -12.78 0.58 0.20
N THR A 87 -11.81 0.33 -0.68
CA THR A 87 -11.98 0.40 -2.14
C THR A 87 -12.98 -0.65 -2.64
N ALA A 88 -12.95 -1.87 -2.10
CA ALA A 88 -13.91 -2.90 -2.49
C ALA A 88 -15.35 -2.49 -2.18
N VAL A 89 -15.58 -1.98 -0.97
CA VAL A 89 -16.90 -1.49 -0.52
C VAL A 89 -17.33 -0.29 -1.37
N ALA A 90 -16.46 0.70 -1.53
CA ALA A 90 -16.76 1.90 -2.33
C ALA A 90 -17.13 1.56 -3.78
N MET A 91 -16.40 0.64 -4.43
CA MET A 91 -16.68 0.20 -5.80
C MET A 91 -17.95 -0.65 -5.91
N ALA A 92 -18.24 -1.47 -4.90
CA ALA A 92 -19.45 -2.28 -4.86
C ALA A 92 -20.70 -1.40 -4.76
N VAL A 93 -20.67 -0.37 -3.91
CA VAL A 93 -21.80 0.55 -3.70
C VAL A 93 -21.90 1.58 -4.82
N ASN A 94 -20.77 2.11 -5.28
CA ASN A 94 -20.69 3.20 -6.26
C ASN A 94 -19.91 2.76 -7.53
N PRO A 95 -20.48 1.89 -8.38
CA PRO A 95 -19.77 1.29 -9.53
C PRO A 95 -19.32 2.27 -10.61
N ASN A 96 -19.87 3.49 -10.64
CA ASN A 96 -19.67 4.45 -11.72
C ASN A 96 -18.67 5.57 -11.37
N LEU A 97 -18.04 5.52 -10.18
CA LEU A 97 -17.00 6.48 -9.84
C LEU A 97 -15.79 6.30 -10.75
N ASP A 98 -15.19 7.41 -11.15
CA ASP A 98 -13.87 7.35 -11.77
C ASP A 98 -12.80 6.91 -10.76
N ALA A 99 -11.58 6.66 -11.25
CA ALA A 99 -10.53 6.09 -10.42
C ALA A 99 -10.11 6.98 -9.24
N MET A 100 -10.19 8.30 -9.39
CA MET A 100 -9.77 9.26 -8.36
C MET A 100 -10.89 9.49 -7.34
N ASP A 101 -12.13 9.62 -7.81
CA ASP A 101 -13.29 9.71 -6.92
C ASP A 101 -13.48 8.42 -6.11
N LEU A 102 -13.22 7.26 -6.72
CA LEU A 102 -13.19 5.99 -6.00
C LEU A 102 -12.08 5.96 -4.93
N ALA A 103 -10.89 6.46 -5.24
CA ALA A 103 -9.79 6.51 -4.28
C ALA A 103 -10.12 7.42 -3.08
N LYS A 104 -10.70 8.59 -3.34
CA LYS A 104 -11.15 9.54 -2.31
C LYS A 104 -12.29 8.97 -1.47
N GLU A 105 -13.24 8.27 -2.09
CA GLU A 105 -14.33 7.62 -1.36
C GLU A 105 -13.80 6.50 -0.45
N ALA A 106 -12.88 5.68 -0.94
CA ALA A 106 -12.21 4.67 -0.12
C ALA A 106 -11.46 5.30 1.07
N GLN A 107 -10.73 6.40 0.85
CA GLN A 107 -10.05 7.12 1.92
C GLN A 107 -11.04 7.69 2.95
N ARG A 108 -12.17 8.26 2.49
CA ARG A 108 -13.22 8.78 3.36
C ARG A 108 -13.78 7.70 4.28
N LEU A 109 -14.02 6.49 3.75
CA LEU A 109 -14.46 5.34 4.54
C LEU A 109 -13.43 4.93 5.59
N GLU A 110 -12.15 4.87 5.21
CA GLU A 110 -11.05 4.55 6.11
C GLU A 110 -10.92 5.57 7.26
N HIS A 111 -11.09 6.86 6.95
CA HIS A 111 -11.07 7.93 7.95
C HIS A 111 -12.27 7.85 8.92
N ARG A 112 -13.47 7.62 8.39
CA ARG A 112 -14.72 7.71 9.17
C ARG A 112 -15.03 6.45 9.97
N VAL A 113 -14.74 5.28 9.40
CA VAL A 113 -15.13 3.99 10.00
C VAL A 113 -13.95 3.36 10.72
N LEU A 114 -12.76 3.37 10.11
CA LEU A 114 -11.56 2.77 10.71
C LEU A 114 -10.77 3.77 11.56
N GLY A 115 -11.13 5.05 11.54
CA GLY A 115 -10.50 6.11 12.35
C GLY A 115 -9.06 6.44 11.95
N THR A 116 -8.57 5.90 10.83
CA THR A 116 -7.16 6.05 10.42
C THR A 116 -7.01 7.27 9.52
N LYS A 117 -6.18 8.24 9.90
CA LYS A 117 -5.90 9.45 9.10
C LYS A 117 -4.81 9.20 8.05
N CYS A 118 -5.05 8.30 7.09
CA CYS A 118 -4.11 7.99 6.00
C CYS A 118 -4.11 9.09 4.91
N GLY A 119 -3.03 9.17 4.12
CA GLY A 119 -3.07 9.91 2.85
C GLY A 119 -3.74 9.07 1.74
N LEU A 120 -3.40 9.34 0.48
CA LEU A 120 -4.06 8.74 -0.69
C LEU A 120 -3.21 7.68 -1.41
N LEU A 121 -1.99 7.40 -0.95
CA LEU A 121 -1.03 6.51 -1.63
C LEU A 121 -1.66 5.15 -1.94
N ASP A 122 -2.20 4.51 -0.91
CA ASP A 122 -2.72 3.15 -1.00
C ASP A 122 -3.91 3.06 -1.96
N GLN A 123 -4.85 3.99 -1.84
CA GLN A 123 -6.08 3.99 -2.63
C GLN A 123 -5.79 4.33 -4.09
N ILE A 124 -4.91 5.32 -4.37
CA ILE A 124 -4.51 5.65 -5.75
C ILE A 124 -3.76 4.47 -6.38
N ALA A 125 -2.83 3.84 -5.65
CA ALA A 125 -2.09 2.68 -6.16
C ALA A 125 -3.03 1.53 -6.55
N ILE A 126 -4.12 1.33 -5.81
CA ILE A 126 -5.10 0.29 -6.08
C ILE A 126 -6.01 0.63 -7.28
N THR A 127 -6.50 1.88 -7.36
CA THR A 127 -7.52 2.27 -8.36
C THR A 127 -6.93 2.63 -9.73
N HIS A 128 -5.68 3.08 -9.78
CA HIS A 128 -5.02 3.52 -11.02
C HIS A 128 -4.10 2.47 -11.64
N ALA A 129 -3.91 1.31 -11.00
CA ALA A 129 -2.97 0.31 -11.48
C ALA A 129 -3.25 -0.23 -12.89
N SER A 130 -2.16 -0.61 -13.54
CA SER A 130 -2.14 -1.26 -14.84
C SER A 130 -1.10 -2.38 -14.83
N ALA A 131 -1.45 -3.55 -15.36
CA ALA A 131 -0.57 -4.71 -15.35
C ALA A 131 0.75 -4.41 -16.08
N GLY A 132 1.88 -4.72 -15.44
CA GLY A 132 3.23 -4.42 -15.93
C GLY A 132 3.70 -2.97 -15.74
N PHE A 133 2.98 -2.12 -15.01
CA PHE A 133 3.35 -0.73 -14.75
C PHE A 133 3.44 -0.42 -13.24
N MET A 134 4.43 0.38 -12.88
CA MET A 134 4.43 1.17 -11.65
C MET A 134 3.87 2.56 -11.93
N MET A 135 3.62 3.34 -10.89
CA MET A 135 3.04 4.66 -11.00
C MET A 135 3.91 5.67 -10.28
N LEU A 136 4.22 6.78 -10.93
CA LEU A 136 4.65 7.99 -10.25
C LEU A 136 3.40 8.76 -9.83
N ILE A 137 3.20 8.92 -8.52
CA ILE A 137 2.12 9.72 -7.96
C ILE A 137 2.74 11.03 -7.46
N ASP A 138 2.16 12.15 -7.89
CA ASP A 138 2.43 13.47 -7.32
C ASP A 138 1.27 13.89 -6.43
N PHE A 139 1.49 13.96 -5.12
CA PHE A 139 0.43 14.27 -4.15
C PHE A 139 0.11 15.76 -4.06
N GLN A 140 0.91 16.64 -4.69
CA GLN A 140 0.63 18.07 -4.72
C GLN A 140 -0.58 18.39 -5.59
N ASN A 141 -0.70 17.72 -6.73
CA ASN A 141 -1.79 17.92 -7.71
C ASN A 141 -2.60 16.66 -8.00
N LEU A 142 -2.26 15.52 -7.40
CA LEU A 142 -2.86 14.20 -7.59
C LEU A 142 -2.68 13.64 -9.02
N ASP A 143 -1.62 14.04 -9.71
CA ASP A 143 -1.26 13.46 -11.00
C ASP A 143 -0.71 12.05 -10.84
N VAL A 144 -1.08 11.16 -11.77
CA VAL A 144 -0.64 9.77 -11.79
C VAL A 144 -0.08 9.43 -13.16
N ALA A 145 1.24 9.23 -13.24
CA ALA A 145 1.92 8.82 -14.47
C ALA A 145 2.26 7.33 -14.43
N GLN A 146 1.85 6.58 -15.45
CA GLN A 146 2.19 5.17 -15.59
C GLN A 146 3.62 5.03 -16.14
N ILE A 147 4.45 4.24 -15.45
CA ILE A 147 5.83 3.97 -15.84
C ILE A 147 5.98 2.46 -15.98
N ARG A 148 6.53 2.00 -17.11
CA ARG A 148 6.75 0.57 -17.35
C ARG A 148 7.63 0.01 -16.23
N PHE A 149 7.22 -1.09 -15.62
CA PHE A 149 8.02 -1.73 -14.60
C PHE A 149 9.31 -2.29 -15.25
N PRO A 150 10.51 -1.97 -14.73
CA PRO A 150 11.76 -2.38 -15.36
C PRO A 150 11.97 -3.89 -15.30
N ASP A 151 12.28 -4.52 -16.46
CA ASP A 151 12.52 -5.98 -16.54
C ASP A 151 13.74 -6.43 -15.71
N GLY A 152 14.67 -5.51 -15.41
CA GLY A 152 15.85 -5.77 -14.59
C GLY A 152 15.59 -5.75 -13.08
N TRP A 153 14.42 -5.28 -12.62
CA TRP A 153 14.11 -5.21 -11.20
C TRP A 153 13.47 -6.51 -10.72
N ARG A 154 14.11 -7.16 -9.74
CA ARG A 154 13.55 -8.30 -9.01
C ARG A 154 13.31 -7.90 -7.58
N LEU A 155 12.06 -7.87 -7.16
CA LEU A 155 11.66 -7.43 -5.83
C LEU A 155 11.26 -8.62 -4.94
N ARG A 156 11.50 -8.49 -3.65
CA ARG A 156 11.09 -9.45 -2.61
C ARG A 156 10.47 -8.70 -1.45
N LEU A 157 9.34 -9.19 -0.97
CA LEU A 157 8.72 -8.72 0.26
C LEU A 157 8.96 -9.73 1.38
N VAL A 158 9.74 -9.32 2.37
CA VAL A 158 10.08 -10.13 3.55
C VAL A 158 9.22 -9.67 4.71
N ASP A 159 8.43 -10.57 5.28
CA ASP A 159 7.66 -10.28 6.48
C ASP A 159 8.59 -10.23 7.69
N THR A 160 8.58 -9.11 8.43
CA THR A 160 9.38 -8.96 9.64
C THR A 160 8.87 -9.86 10.77
N GLY A 161 7.63 -10.33 10.72
CA GLY A 161 6.95 -11.00 11.84
C GLY A 161 6.53 -10.03 12.95
N VAL A 162 6.93 -8.77 12.88
CA VAL A 162 6.56 -7.71 13.82
C VAL A 162 5.22 -7.13 13.38
N ARG A 163 4.23 -7.19 14.27
CA ARG A 163 2.87 -6.69 14.01
C ARG A 163 2.63 -5.40 14.77
N ARG A 164 1.96 -4.47 14.10
CA ARG A 164 1.54 -3.18 14.68
C ARG A 164 0.33 -3.40 15.59
N ASN A 165 0.34 -2.84 16.79
CA ASN A 165 -0.90 -2.43 17.44
C ASN A 165 -1.25 -1.03 16.92
N LEU A 166 -2.12 -0.95 15.90
CA LEU A 166 -2.57 0.34 15.34
C LEU A 166 -3.26 1.23 16.38
N SER A 167 -3.84 0.64 17.43
CA SER A 167 -4.45 1.35 18.56
C SER A 167 -3.43 2.03 19.49
N GLU A 168 -2.18 1.56 19.51
CA GLU A 168 -1.12 2.06 20.40
C GLU A 168 -0.06 2.86 19.63
N THR A 169 0.07 2.61 18.32
CA THR A 169 1.04 3.30 17.46
C THR A 169 0.43 4.57 16.92
N THR A 170 0.42 5.61 17.74
CA THR A 170 -0.05 6.93 17.31
C THR A 170 0.96 7.51 16.32
N TYR A 171 0.61 7.49 15.03
CA TYR A 171 1.27 8.34 14.01
C TYR A 171 1.27 9.83 14.40
N SER A 172 0.52 10.23 15.43
CA SER A 172 0.55 11.57 16.02
C SER A 172 1.89 11.95 16.65
N GLY A 173 2.80 10.99 16.86
CA GLY A 173 4.19 11.26 17.24
C GLY A 173 5.07 11.72 16.07
N ILE A 174 4.69 11.39 14.83
CA ILE A 174 5.33 11.94 13.64
C ILE A 174 4.88 13.38 13.53
N GLN A 175 5.75 14.30 13.98
CA GLN A 175 5.53 15.72 13.83
C GLN A 175 5.65 16.07 12.34
N SER A 176 4.53 16.02 11.61
CA SER A 176 4.48 16.26 10.16
C SER A 176 5.08 17.60 9.72
N ASN A 177 5.24 18.55 10.65
CA ASN A 177 5.78 19.88 10.40
C ASN A 177 7.18 20.08 11.01
N SER A 178 7.90 19.01 11.38
CA SER A 178 9.29 19.14 11.80
C SER A 178 10.21 19.39 10.61
N GLU A 179 11.34 20.06 10.85
CA GLU A 179 12.40 20.25 9.84
C GLU A 179 12.91 18.89 9.31
N ALA A 180 13.02 17.88 10.19
CA ALA A 180 13.39 16.53 9.80
C ALA A 180 12.39 15.89 8.83
N MET A 181 11.08 16.09 9.03
CA MET A 181 10.07 15.60 8.09
C MET A 181 10.12 16.34 6.75
N HIS A 182 10.37 17.64 6.75
CA HIS A 182 10.53 18.39 5.51
C HIS A 182 11.74 17.90 4.70
N LEU A 183 12.89 17.76 5.36
CA LEU A 183 14.10 17.21 4.76
C LEU A 183 13.87 15.78 4.23
N HIS A 184 13.22 14.93 5.01
CA HIS A 184 12.84 13.59 4.56
C HIS A 184 12.04 13.64 3.25
N VAL A 185 11.00 14.47 3.18
CA VAL A 185 10.15 14.57 1.98
C VAL A 185 10.94 15.09 0.77
N GLU A 186 11.79 16.12 0.95
CA GLU A 186 12.61 16.65 -0.14
C GLU A 186 13.59 15.60 -0.70
N GLU A 187 14.32 14.92 0.19
CA GLU A 187 15.28 13.88 -0.20
C GLU A 187 14.57 12.65 -0.78
N GLU A 188 13.43 12.25 -0.22
CA GLU A 188 12.66 11.10 -0.71
C GLU A 188 12.07 11.39 -2.09
N ASN A 189 11.63 12.62 -2.35
CA ASN A 189 11.21 13.04 -3.69
C ASN A 189 12.38 12.94 -4.70
N ALA A 190 13.59 13.33 -4.29
CA ALA A 190 14.78 13.19 -5.13
C ALA A 190 15.10 11.71 -5.41
N ARG A 191 14.95 10.83 -4.40
CA ARG A 191 15.13 9.37 -4.57
C ARG A 191 14.09 8.76 -5.50
N VAL A 192 12.82 9.14 -5.37
CA VAL A 192 11.73 8.71 -6.29
C VAL A 192 12.05 9.10 -7.73
N ARG A 193 12.46 10.35 -7.97
CA ARG A 193 12.85 10.81 -9.32
C ARG A 193 14.06 10.05 -9.85
N SER A 194 15.06 9.79 -9.01
CA SER A 194 16.29 9.08 -9.37
C SER A 194 16.05 7.61 -9.70
N ALA A 195 15.02 6.99 -9.13
CA ALA A 195 14.67 5.60 -9.43
C ALA A 195 14.06 5.42 -10.84
N ILE A 196 13.53 6.47 -11.45
CA ILE A 196 12.94 6.40 -12.79
C ILE A 196 14.05 6.17 -13.83
N GLY A 197 14.09 4.97 -14.40
CA GLY A 197 15.13 4.57 -15.36
C GLY A 197 16.42 4.04 -14.72
N ALA A 198 16.44 3.87 -13.39
CA ALA A 198 17.58 3.30 -12.68
C ALA A 198 17.72 1.79 -12.91
N ASP A 199 18.96 1.29 -12.89
CA ASP A 199 19.23 -0.14 -12.82
C ASP A 199 18.95 -0.70 -11.40
N ALA A 200 19.00 -2.02 -11.24
CA ALA A 200 18.68 -2.68 -9.98
C ALA A 200 19.68 -2.33 -8.85
N ILE A 201 20.96 -2.08 -9.20
CA ILE A 201 22.00 -1.71 -8.25
C ILE A 201 21.72 -0.32 -7.69
N THR A 202 21.44 0.64 -8.57
CA THR A 202 21.08 2.00 -8.20
C THR A 202 19.80 2.02 -7.36
N LEU A 203 18.78 1.22 -7.74
CA LEU A 203 17.59 1.06 -6.91
C LEU A 203 17.95 0.55 -5.50
N GLY A 204 18.85 -0.42 -5.39
CA GLY A 204 19.32 -0.95 -4.10
C GLY A 204 19.90 0.14 -3.20
N CYS A 205 20.76 0.99 -3.74
CA CYS A 205 21.29 2.16 -3.03
C CYS A 205 20.17 3.11 -2.57
N LEU A 206 19.22 3.44 -3.46
CA LEU A 206 18.10 4.33 -3.15
C LEU A 206 17.18 3.76 -2.06
N LEU A 207 16.90 2.44 -2.08
CA LEU A 207 16.16 1.78 -1.00
C LEU A 207 16.92 1.92 0.32
N ASN A 208 18.25 1.76 0.30
CA ASN A 208 19.04 1.82 1.52
C ASN A 208 19.04 3.23 2.14
N GLU A 209 19.19 4.26 1.32
CA GLU A 209 19.11 5.67 1.73
C GLU A 209 17.72 6.04 2.24
N SER A 210 16.68 5.59 1.53
CA SER A 210 15.29 5.79 1.94
C SER A 210 15.02 5.20 3.32
N HIS A 211 15.50 3.97 3.59
CA HIS A 211 15.38 3.38 4.91
C HIS A 211 16.13 4.15 6.00
N ALA A 212 17.36 4.62 5.72
CA ALA A 212 18.10 5.44 6.67
C ALA A 212 17.31 6.70 7.05
N SER A 213 16.68 7.35 6.06
CA SER A 213 15.81 8.51 6.29
C SER A 213 14.57 8.16 7.13
N LEU A 214 13.94 6.99 6.92
CA LEU A 214 12.83 6.52 7.77
C LEU A 214 13.25 6.28 9.22
N ARG A 215 14.46 5.78 9.43
CA ARG A 215 15.02 5.51 10.75
C ARG A 215 15.41 6.80 11.46
N ASP A 216 16.11 7.70 10.76
CA ASP A 216 16.81 8.83 11.35
C ASP A 216 15.99 10.12 11.34
N HIS A 217 15.15 10.34 10.32
CA HIS A 217 14.33 11.56 10.19
C HIS A 217 12.87 11.33 10.57
N VAL A 218 12.25 10.24 10.09
CA VAL A 218 10.83 9.93 10.37
C VAL A 218 10.65 9.21 11.71
N LEU A 219 11.70 8.52 12.19
CA LEU A 219 11.74 7.77 13.45
C LEU A 219 10.71 6.64 13.51
N VAL A 220 10.54 5.92 12.39
CA VAL A 220 9.54 4.85 12.26
C VAL A 220 10.14 3.44 12.19
N SER A 221 11.45 3.31 12.36
CA SER A 221 12.12 2.03 12.54
C SER A 221 12.37 1.76 14.02
N THR A 222 12.49 0.48 14.39
CA THR A 222 12.75 0.03 15.77
C THR A 222 13.99 -0.87 15.79
N PRO A 223 14.64 -1.10 16.94
CA PRO A 223 15.79 -2.00 17.01
C PRO A 223 15.53 -3.39 16.43
N GLU A 224 14.34 -3.95 16.67
CA GLU A 224 13.94 -5.25 16.10
C GLU A 224 13.87 -5.21 14.56
N ILE A 225 13.39 -4.11 13.98
CA ILE A 225 13.36 -3.93 12.53
C ILE A 225 14.77 -3.72 11.97
N GLU A 226 15.63 -3.01 12.67
CA GLU A 226 17.04 -2.82 12.28
C GLU A 226 17.80 -4.17 12.25
N GLU A 227 17.53 -5.06 13.21
CA GLU A 227 18.10 -6.41 13.19
C GLU A 227 17.61 -7.21 11.96
N LYS A 228 16.30 -7.17 11.69
CA LYS A 228 15.69 -7.87 10.54
C LYS A 228 16.23 -7.37 9.22
N ILE A 229 16.32 -6.06 9.03
CA ILE A 229 16.80 -5.48 7.78
C ILE A 229 18.30 -5.69 7.58
N SER A 230 19.09 -5.66 8.67
CA SER A 230 20.51 -6.00 8.62
C SER A 230 20.71 -7.44 8.15
N ALA A 231 19.91 -8.39 8.67
CA ALA A 231 19.94 -9.78 8.23
C ALA A 231 19.57 -9.94 6.75
N VAL A 232 18.51 -9.25 6.29
CA VAL A 232 18.11 -9.27 4.87
C VAL A 232 19.23 -8.70 3.99
N ARG A 233 19.77 -7.53 4.31
CA ARG A 233 20.84 -6.88 3.53
C ARG A 233 22.16 -7.67 3.52
N SER A 234 22.40 -8.48 4.54
CA SER A 234 23.59 -9.35 4.62
C SER A 234 23.46 -10.63 3.80
N THR A 235 22.27 -10.90 3.23
CA THR A 235 22.05 -12.07 2.38
C THR A 235 22.72 -11.86 1.01
N PRO A 236 23.58 -12.78 0.54
CA PRO A 236 24.19 -12.67 -0.79
C PRO A 236 23.14 -12.50 -1.89
N GLY A 237 23.39 -11.56 -2.81
CA GLY A 237 22.46 -11.23 -3.90
C GLY A 237 21.37 -10.22 -3.54
N VAL A 238 21.29 -9.73 -2.30
CA VAL A 238 20.44 -8.58 -1.95
C VAL A 238 21.18 -7.28 -2.27
N LEU A 239 20.64 -6.49 -3.18
CA LEU A 239 21.23 -5.22 -3.63
C LEU A 239 20.87 -4.05 -2.71
N GLY A 240 19.72 -4.14 -2.05
CA GLY A 240 19.27 -3.17 -1.06
C GLY A 240 17.90 -3.52 -0.53
N ALA A 241 17.55 -2.97 0.64
CA ALA A 241 16.26 -3.21 1.27
C ALA A 241 15.81 -2.03 2.11
N ARG A 242 14.50 -1.88 2.29
CA ARG A 242 13.88 -0.89 3.18
C ARG A 242 12.61 -1.39 3.86
N LEU A 243 12.28 -0.82 5.00
CA LEU A 243 10.95 -0.94 5.62
C LEU A 243 9.86 -0.39 4.70
N MET A 244 8.71 -1.05 4.56
CA MET A 244 7.61 -0.61 3.69
C MET A 244 6.31 -0.33 4.48
N GLY A 245 5.57 0.69 4.06
CA GLY A 245 4.38 1.17 4.77
C GLY A 245 4.76 2.06 5.97
N GLY A 246 3.76 2.43 6.78
CA GLY A 246 3.96 3.45 7.81
C GLY A 246 4.79 3.08 9.06
N GLY A 247 5.61 2.04 8.99
CA GLY A 247 6.64 1.77 10.00
C GLY A 247 6.28 0.86 11.18
N PHE A 248 7.19 0.76 12.16
CA PHE A 248 7.06 0.00 13.42
C PHE A 248 6.73 -1.49 13.25
N GLY A 249 7.04 -2.07 12.10
CA GLY A 249 6.66 -3.44 11.74
C GLY A 249 6.16 -3.56 10.31
N GLY A 250 5.77 -4.79 9.94
CA GLY A 250 5.23 -5.11 8.62
C GLY A 250 6.26 -5.75 7.68
N MET A 251 6.26 -5.34 6.41
CA MET A 251 7.16 -5.90 5.39
C MET A 251 8.43 -5.06 5.21
N LEU A 252 9.51 -5.74 4.84
CA LEU A 252 10.66 -5.13 4.17
C LEU A 252 10.53 -5.37 2.66
N LEU A 253 10.81 -4.35 1.87
CA LEU A 253 10.99 -4.46 0.42
C LEU A 253 12.49 -4.56 0.13
N ALA A 254 12.89 -5.60 -0.58
CA ALA A 254 14.25 -5.79 -1.05
C ALA A 254 14.29 -5.87 -2.58
N VAL A 255 15.37 -5.37 -3.17
CA VAL A 255 15.74 -5.65 -4.56
C VAL A 255 16.89 -6.65 -4.58
N VAL A 256 16.80 -7.64 -5.47
CA VAL A 256 17.72 -8.79 -5.53
C VAL A 256 18.28 -8.99 -6.94
N GLU A 257 19.44 -9.64 -7.03
CA GLU A 257 20.12 -9.93 -8.30
C GLU A 257 19.37 -10.95 -9.16
N SER A 258 18.82 -11.99 -8.54
CA SER A 258 18.22 -13.15 -9.20
C SER A 258 17.04 -13.71 -8.42
N ASP A 259 16.23 -14.55 -9.08
CA ASP A 259 14.96 -15.01 -8.50
C ASP A 259 15.10 -16.05 -7.38
N ASP A 260 16.26 -16.68 -7.25
CA ASP A 260 16.62 -17.64 -6.20
C ASP A 260 17.02 -16.98 -4.87
N VAL A 261 17.23 -15.66 -4.86
CA VAL A 261 17.53 -14.90 -3.63
C VAL A 261 16.24 -14.66 -2.84
N LEU A 262 16.29 -14.97 -1.54
CA LEU A 262 15.14 -14.93 -0.62
C LEU A 262 13.93 -15.72 -1.16
N PRO A 263 14.07 -17.03 -1.42
CA PRO A 263 13.07 -17.82 -2.15
C PRO A 263 11.74 -17.99 -1.39
N GLU A 264 11.76 -17.86 -0.06
CA GLU A 264 10.57 -17.91 0.81
C GLU A 264 9.81 -16.58 0.85
N ALA A 265 10.40 -15.49 0.35
CA ALA A 265 9.78 -14.17 0.35
C ALA A 265 8.77 -14.01 -0.79
N LEU A 266 7.74 -13.20 -0.58
CA LEU A 266 6.74 -12.93 -1.63
C LEU A 266 7.41 -12.19 -2.78
N CYS A 267 7.13 -12.61 -4.02
CA CYS A 267 7.55 -11.92 -5.23
C CYS A 267 6.41 -11.01 -5.73
N PRO A 268 6.43 -9.70 -5.40
CA PRO A 268 5.41 -8.79 -5.90
C PRO A 268 5.66 -8.47 -7.38
N VAL A 269 4.59 -8.47 -8.17
CA VAL A 269 4.62 -8.08 -9.58
C VAL A 269 3.43 -7.16 -9.88
N PRO A 270 3.59 -6.16 -10.79
CA PRO A 270 2.51 -5.26 -11.13
C PRO A 270 1.28 -5.96 -11.71
N SER A 271 0.18 -5.90 -10.95
CA SER A 271 -1.14 -6.40 -11.35
C SER A 271 -2.00 -5.31 -11.98
N GLY A 272 -3.19 -5.69 -12.45
CA GLY A 272 -4.24 -4.72 -12.79
C GLY A 272 -4.85 -4.07 -11.55
N ARG A 273 -5.65 -3.02 -11.79
CA ARG A 273 -6.46 -2.33 -10.79
C ARG A 273 -7.60 -3.15 -10.22
N ALA A 274 -8.21 -2.62 -9.16
CA ALA A 274 -9.50 -3.07 -8.66
C ALA A 274 -10.55 -3.15 -9.77
N HIS A 275 -11.34 -4.22 -9.80
CA HIS A 275 -12.40 -4.42 -10.79
C HIS A 275 -13.53 -5.26 -10.21
N SER A 276 -14.63 -5.35 -10.95
CA SER A 276 -15.80 -6.13 -10.55
C SER A 276 -16.19 -7.15 -11.61
N GLU A 277 -16.60 -8.31 -11.13
CA GLU A 277 -17.11 -9.44 -11.90
C GLU A 277 -18.57 -9.72 -11.51
N LYS A 278 -19.34 -10.26 -12.45
CA LYS A 278 -20.72 -10.74 -12.24
C LYS A 278 -20.74 -12.24 -12.03
#